data_AF-A0A0G1YM77-F1
#
_entry.id   AF-A0A0G1YM77-F1
#
_cell.length_a   1.000
_cell.length_b   1.000
_cell.length_c   1.000
_cell.angle_alpha   90.00
_cell.angle_beta   90.00
_cell.angle_gamma   90.00
#
_symmetry.space_group_name_H-M   'P 1'
#
loop_
_entity.id
_entity.type
_entity.pdbx_description
1 polymer ?
#
loop_
_entity_poly.entity_id
_entity_poly.type
_entity_poly.pdbx_seq_one_letter_code
_entity_poly.pdbx_strand_id
1 'polypeptide(L)'
;MKKLHSVSVLLKKSLGLALFILVLGAGVAGAALTFTATQFTGDGALTINASTTMNIGTTDTTVITVGRAGQTVAFPGNVSSSIIDASGIMEIGTSTATTIAIGRAGQTVRFPGTASSSVLIADTSLTVSTGTAITSHISATASLAFGSISSSTSCNEQTISVTGADTGNTVVSGAPSNVATNTSWSAFVTSTNVVAVRLCAILNNNTTIVPLAGTWRVDVWKH
;
A
#
# COMPACT_ATOMS: atom_id res chain seq x y z
N MET A 1 42.66 84.08 -27.11
CA MET A 1 42.82 83.00 -26.11
C MET A 1 41.51 82.37 -25.59
N LYS A 2 40.30 82.93 -25.83
CA LYS A 2 39.01 82.31 -25.39
C LYS A 2 38.60 81.01 -26.12
N LYS A 3 39.11 80.75 -27.32
CA LYS A 3 38.74 79.56 -28.13
C LYS A 3 39.32 78.23 -27.61
N LEU A 4 40.46 78.24 -26.92
CA LEU A 4 41.06 77.01 -26.37
C LEU A 4 40.39 76.54 -25.07
N HIS A 5 39.79 77.44 -24.28
CA HIS A 5 39.11 77.07 -23.02
C HIS A 5 37.79 76.32 -23.25
N SER A 6 37.11 76.56 -24.38
CA SER A 6 35.84 75.90 -24.70
C SER A 6 36.03 74.45 -25.19
N VAL A 7 37.16 74.16 -25.84
CA VAL A 7 37.46 72.81 -26.38
C VAL A 7 37.82 71.82 -25.26
N SER A 8 38.49 72.26 -24.20
CA SER A 8 38.85 71.37 -23.07
C SER A 8 37.64 70.96 -22.22
N VAL A 9 36.63 71.83 -22.11
CA VAL A 9 35.38 71.54 -21.38
C VAL A 9 34.50 70.58 -22.17
N LEU A 10 34.46 70.69 -23.51
CA LEU A 10 33.76 69.72 -24.36
C LEU A 10 34.43 68.34 -24.33
N LEU A 11 35.76 68.28 -24.39
CA LEU A 11 36.49 66.99 -24.33
C LEU A 11 36.28 66.27 -23.00
N LYS A 12 36.25 67.00 -21.87
CA LYS A 12 36.01 66.39 -20.55
C LYS A 12 34.57 65.88 -20.40
N LYS A 13 33.58 66.58 -20.95
CA LYS A 13 32.17 66.15 -20.93
C LYS A 13 31.91 64.96 -21.86
N SER A 14 32.52 64.92 -23.04
CA SER A 14 32.36 63.79 -23.97
C SER A 14 33.08 62.53 -23.48
N LEU A 15 34.27 62.68 -22.86
CA LEU A 15 35.00 61.55 -22.29
C LEU A 15 34.28 60.96 -21.07
N GLY A 16 33.65 61.79 -20.23
CA GLY A 16 32.83 61.34 -19.11
C GLY A 16 31.57 60.58 -19.55
N LEU A 17 30.88 61.06 -20.59
CA LEU A 17 29.70 60.40 -21.13
C LEU A 17 30.04 59.08 -21.85
N ALA A 18 31.15 59.05 -22.60
CA ALA A 18 31.62 57.83 -23.25
C ALA A 18 32.04 56.74 -22.25
N LEU A 19 32.68 57.12 -21.13
CA LEU A 19 33.06 56.18 -20.08
C LEU A 19 31.83 55.68 -19.29
N PHE A 20 30.82 56.54 -19.07
CA PHE A 20 29.57 56.16 -18.41
C PHE A 20 28.73 55.17 -19.26
N ILE A 21 28.73 55.33 -20.58
CA ILE A 21 28.05 54.41 -21.52
C ILE A 21 28.79 53.05 -21.61
N LEU A 22 30.13 53.04 -21.53
CA LEU A 22 30.90 51.80 -21.58
C LEU A 22 30.66 50.91 -20.35
N VAL A 23 30.42 51.51 -19.17
CA VAL A 23 30.14 50.78 -17.92
C VAL A 23 28.69 50.29 -17.85
N LEU A 24 27.75 50.96 -18.51
CA LEU A 24 26.33 50.55 -18.56
C LEU A 24 26.01 49.55 -19.70
N GLY A 25 26.88 49.42 -20.70
CA GLY A 25 26.67 48.53 -21.86
C GLY A 25 27.23 47.12 -21.70
N ALA A 26 28.04 46.85 -20.68
CA ALA A 26 28.53 45.51 -20.38
C ALA A 26 27.46 44.71 -19.63
N GLY A 27 26.39 44.34 -20.33
CA GLY A 27 25.50 43.28 -19.85
C GLY A 27 26.35 42.04 -19.59
N VAL A 28 26.34 41.54 -18.35
CA VAL A 28 26.95 40.25 -18.02
C VAL A 28 26.24 39.18 -18.84
N ALA A 29 26.85 38.79 -19.95
CA ALA A 29 26.40 37.65 -20.73
C ALA A 29 26.47 36.43 -19.80
N GLY A 30 25.34 35.80 -19.52
CA GLY A 30 25.31 34.55 -18.79
C GLY A 30 26.08 33.50 -19.59
N ALA A 31 27.31 33.22 -19.19
CA ALA A 31 28.11 32.19 -19.81
C ALA A 31 27.54 30.83 -19.37
N ALA A 32 27.05 30.05 -20.32
CA ALA A 32 26.75 28.64 -20.09
C ALA A 32 28.07 27.86 -20.10
N LEU A 33 28.38 27.17 -19.00
CA LEU A 33 29.50 26.25 -18.93
C LEU A 33 29.02 24.86 -19.38
N THR A 34 29.45 24.44 -20.57
CA THR A 34 29.11 23.12 -21.11
C THR A 34 30.29 22.18 -20.91
N PHE A 35 30.05 21.06 -20.24
CA PHE A 35 31.00 19.96 -20.12
C PHE A 35 30.55 18.82 -21.03
N THR A 36 31.46 18.29 -21.85
CA THR A 36 31.21 17.12 -22.72
C THR A 36 31.93 15.86 -22.22
N ALA A 37 32.38 15.88 -20.96
CA ALA A 37 33.05 14.74 -20.34
C ALA A 37 32.08 13.57 -20.14
N THR A 38 32.57 12.35 -20.36
CA THR A 38 31.82 11.11 -20.13
C THR A 38 31.77 10.70 -18.65
N GLN A 39 32.61 11.32 -17.81
CA GLN A 39 32.69 11.03 -16.39
C GLN A 39 33.12 12.27 -15.61
N PHE A 40 32.51 12.46 -14.43
CA PHE A 40 33.01 13.34 -13.38
C PHE A 40 33.45 12.48 -12.20
N THR A 41 34.76 12.44 -11.93
CA THR A 41 35.34 11.79 -10.75
C THR A 41 36.00 12.83 -9.87
N GLY A 42 35.92 12.65 -8.56
CA GLY A 42 36.68 13.43 -7.60
C GLY A 42 37.07 12.57 -6.42
N ASP A 43 38.18 12.94 -5.76
CA ASP A 43 38.65 12.29 -4.54
C ASP A 43 37.83 12.70 -3.30
N GLY A 44 36.87 13.62 -3.48
CA GLY A 44 35.94 14.11 -2.47
C GLY A 44 34.51 14.25 -2.99
N ALA A 45 33.65 14.92 -2.23
CA ALA A 45 32.26 15.12 -2.60
C ALA A 45 32.13 16.03 -3.83
N LEU A 46 31.44 15.56 -4.88
CA LEU A 46 30.94 16.43 -5.94
C LEU A 46 29.67 17.12 -5.45
N THR A 47 29.75 18.40 -5.15
CA THR A 47 28.58 19.21 -4.76
C THR A 47 28.05 19.98 -5.96
N ILE A 48 26.82 19.68 -6.37
CA ILE A 48 26.08 20.48 -7.35
C ILE A 48 24.96 21.18 -6.59
N ASN A 49 25.14 22.48 -6.34
CA ASN A 49 24.18 23.31 -5.63
C ASN A 49 23.44 24.20 -6.64
N ALA A 50 22.31 23.72 -7.13
CA ALA A 50 21.42 24.51 -7.97
C ALA A 50 20.35 25.17 -7.10
N SER A 51 20.14 26.48 -7.26
CA SER A 51 19.01 27.19 -6.64
C SER A 51 17.67 26.89 -7.31
N THR A 52 17.68 26.14 -8.42
CA THR A 52 16.50 25.80 -9.23
C THR A 52 16.43 24.29 -9.46
N THR A 53 16.70 23.82 -10.68
CA THR A 53 16.55 22.42 -11.10
C THR A 53 17.88 21.84 -11.56
N MET A 54 18.14 20.59 -11.17
CA MET A 54 19.19 19.77 -11.78
C MET A 54 18.51 18.81 -12.75
N ASN A 55 18.75 18.97 -14.04
CA ASN A 55 18.31 17.99 -15.04
C ASN A 55 19.43 16.98 -15.26
N ILE A 56 19.25 15.76 -14.76
CA ILE A 56 20.18 14.64 -14.98
C ILE A 56 19.50 13.73 -16.01
N GLY A 57 20.07 13.62 -17.21
CA GLY A 57 19.50 12.85 -18.32
C GLY A 57 18.87 13.71 -19.43
N THR A 58 18.77 13.13 -20.62
CA THR A 58 18.06 13.71 -21.79
C THR A 58 16.89 12.79 -22.16
N THR A 59 16.11 13.14 -23.18
CA THR A 59 15.02 12.28 -23.70
C THR A 59 15.48 10.89 -24.14
N ASP A 60 16.79 10.70 -24.33
CA ASP A 60 17.38 9.49 -24.90
C ASP A 60 18.10 8.63 -23.84
N THR A 61 18.23 9.11 -22.60
CA THR A 61 18.83 8.31 -21.52
C THR A 61 17.79 7.34 -20.96
N THR A 62 18.03 6.05 -21.12
CA THR A 62 17.10 5.00 -20.68
C THR A 62 17.21 4.67 -19.18
N VAL A 63 18.34 5.02 -18.53
CA VAL A 63 18.60 4.69 -17.12
C VAL A 63 19.39 5.80 -16.43
N ILE A 64 18.94 6.20 -15.23
CA ILE A 64 19.73 6.97 -14.27
C ILE A 64 19.94 6.08 -13.05
N THR A 65 21.18 5.62 -12.84
CA THR A 65 21.53 4.86 -11.64
C THR A 65 21.97 5.81 -10.54
N VAL A 66 21.20 5.88 -9.45
CA VAL A 66 21.57 6.66 -8.26
C VAL A 66 22.05 5.71 -7.17
N GLY A 67 23.30 5.88 -6.73
CA GLY A 67 23.92 5.07 -5.68
C GLY A 67 24.80 3.92 -6.20
N ARG A 68 25.26 3.08 -5.26
CA ARG A 68 26.06 1.86 -5.52
C ARG A 68 25.48 0.70 -4.72
N ALA A 69 25.75 -0.54 -5.13
CA ALA A 69 25.33 -1.72 -4.40
C ALA A 69 25.79 -1.64 -2.93
N GLY A 70 24.89 -1.95 -2.00
CA GLY A 70 25.15 -1.92 -0.55
C GLY A 70 25.22 -0.53 0.10
N GLN A 71 25.05 0.55 -0.67
CA GLN A 71 25.07 1.92 -0.12
C GLN A 71 23.65 2.49 0.00
N THR A 72 23.36 3.13 1.13
CA THR A 72 22.11 3.86 1.33
C THR A 72 22.11 5.14 0.50
N VAL A 73 21.07 5.32 -0.32
CA VAL A 73 20.75 6.59 -0.98
C VAL A 73 19.63 7.26 -0.18
N ALA A 74 19.87 8.48 0.31
CA ALA A 74 18.86 9.26 1.00
C ALA A 74 18.37 10.39 0.08
N PHE A 75 17.05 10.48 -0.11
CA PHE A 75 16.38 11.62 -0.74
C PHE A 75 15.65 12.43 0.34
N PRO A 76 16.32 13.38 1.01
CA PRO A 76 15.66 14.20 2.02
C PRO A 76 14.58 15.07 1.36
N GLY A 77 13.35 15.02 1.87
CA GLY A 77 12.21 15.79 1.36
C GLY A 77 11.16 14.92 0.66
N ASN A 78 10.36 15.54 -0.21
CA ASN A 78 9.33 14.83 -0.98
C ASN A 78 9.93 14.32 -2.29
N VAL A 79 9.96 13.00 -2.46
CA VAL A 79 10.15 12.39 -3.78
C VAL A 79 8.79 12.26 -4.43
N SER A 80 8.43 13.19 -5.31
CA SER A 80 7.23 13.10 -6.13
C SER A 80 7.62 12.69 -7.54
N SER A 81 7.37 11.43 -7.93
CA SER A 81 7.45 11.02 -9.33
C SER A 81 6.09 11.25 -9.99
N SER A 82 6.00 12.17 -10.95
CA SER A 82 4.75 12.38 -11.69
C SER A 82 4.45 11.25 -12.69
N ILE A 83 5.45 10.46 -13.09
CA ILE A 83 5.30 9.35 -14.04
C ILE A 83 6.33 8.28 -13.68
N ILE A 84 5.88 7.06 -13.47
CA ILE A 84 6.75 5.90 -13.27
C ILE A 84 6.58 5.05 -14.54
N ASP A 85 7.49 5.29 -15.49
CA ASP A 85 7.59 4.72 -16.84
C ASP A 85 6.31 4.73 -17.73
N ALA A 86 6.48 4.28 -18.98
CA ALA A 86 5.39 4.20 -19.97
C ALA A 86 4.37 3.07 -19.70
N SER A 87 4.70 2.17 -18.76
CA SER A 87 3.85 1.08 -18.28
C SER A 87 3.10 1.42 -16.98
N GLY A 88 3.51 2.49 -16.28
CA GLY A 88 2.85 2.98 -15.06
C GLY A 88 3.21 2.22 -13.79
N ILE A 89 4.33 1.47 -13.78
CA ILE A 89 4.66 0.54 -12.69
C ILE A 89 5.76 1.09 -11.79
N MET A 90 5.43 1.30 -10.50
CA MET A 90 6.43 1.50 -9.44
C MET A 90 6.78 0.18 -8.78
N GLU A 91 7.97 -0.34 -9.07
CA GLU A 91 8.53 -1.43 -8.28
C GLU A 91 9.27 -0.85 -7.07
N ILE A 92 8.69 -1.01 -5.89
CA ILE A 92 9.34 -0.68 -4.61
C ILE A 92 9.75 -2.00 -3.97
N GLY A 93 11.04 -2.18 -3.70
CA GLY A 93 11.59 -3.40 -3.09
C GLY A 93 12.24 -4.34 -4.12
N THR A 94 12.66 -5.51 -3.63
CA THR A 94 13.28 -6.59 -4.41
C THR A 94 12.73 -7.93 -3.88
N SER A 95 13.09 -9.05 -4.52
CA SER A 95 12.79 -10.39 -3.98
C SER A 95 13.39 -10.67 -2.59
N THR A 96 14.29 -9.81 -2.12
CA THR A 96 14.93 -9.89 -0.80
C THR A 96 14.43 -8.83 0.18
N ALA A 97 13.56 -7.91 -0.25
CA ALA A 97 12.99 -6.91 0.64
C ALA A 97 12.06 -7.58 1.66
N THR A 98 12.34 -7.39 2.95
CA THR A 98 11.52 -7.95 4.03
C THR A 98 10.37 -7.02 4.44
N THR A 99 10.47 -5.72 4.13
CA THR A 99 9.49 -4.72 4.57
C THR A 99 9.43 -3.54 3.61
N ILE A 100 8.21 -3.08 3.30
CA ILE A 100 7.93 -1.81 2.65
C ILE A 100 6.93 -1.08 3.55
N ALA A 101 7.34 0.02 4.16
CA ALA A 101 6.45 0.85 4.97
C ALA A 101 5.83 1.92 4.06
N ILE A 102 4.50 1.89 3.92
CA ILE A 102 3.75 2.88 3.14
C ILE A 102 2.87 3.69 4.10
N GLY A 103 3.00 5.02 4.06
CA GLY A 103 2.23 5.94 4.90
C GLY A 103 2.91 6.32 6.21
N ARG A 104 2.17 6.99 7.09
CA ARG A 104 2.60 7.38 8.45
C ARG A 104 1.55 6.91 9.45
N ALA A 105 1.94 6.72 10.70
CA ALA A 105 1.00 6.37 11.77
C ALA A 105 -0.19 7.36 11.81
N GLY A 106 -1.41 6.83 11.88
CA GLY A 106 -2.65 7.61 11.91
C GLY A 106 -3.10 8.18 10.56
N GLN A 107 -2.37 7.95 9.47
CA GLN A 107 -2.74 8.41 8.13
C GLN A 107 -3.31 7.26 7.28
N THR A 108 -4.45 7.53 6.63
CA THR A 108 -5.02 6.60 5.65
C THR A 108 -4.19 6.58 4.36
N VAL A 109 -3.69 5.41 3.99
CA VAL A 109 -3.16 5.15 2.65
C VAL A 109 -4.32 4.66 1.79
N ARG A 110 -4.58 5.36 0.67
CA ARG A 110 -5.64 4.99 -0.28
C ARG A 110 -5.02 4.60 -1.61
N PHE A 111 -5.37 3.42 -2.09
CA PHE A 111 -5.10 2.98 -3.46
C PHE A 111 -6.39 3.22 -4.28
N PRO A 112 -6.45 4.24 -5.14
CA PRO A 112 -7.67 4.58 -5.90
C PRO A 112 -8.02 3.57 -7.01
N GLY A 113 -7.21 2.52 -7.20
CA GLY A 113 -7.45 1.42 -8.14
C GLY A 113 -7.45 0.05 -7.47
N THR A 114 -7.17 -0.99 -8.25
CA THR A 114 -7.06 -2.35 -7.74
C THR A 114 -5.74 -2.53 -6.98
N ALA A 115 -5.83 -2.87 -5.70
CA ALA A 115 -4.73 -3.44 -4.94
C ALA A 115 -5.00 -4.94 -4.76
N SER A 116 -4.07 -5.77 -5.21
CA SER A 116 -4.12 -7.21 -4.99
C SER A 116 -2.98 -7.64 -4.09
N SER A 117 -3.26 -8.58 -3.19
CA SER A 117 -2.24 -9.29 -2.43
C SER A 117 -2.61 -10.77 -2.43
N SER A 118 -1.61 -11.64 -2.52
CA SER A 118 -1.81 -13.08 -2.34
C SER A 118 -2.14 -13.41 -0.88
N VAL A 119 -1.65 -12.61 0.06
CA VAL A 119 -1.87 -12.77 1.50
C VAL A 119 -2.11 -11.39 2.13
N LEU A 120 -3.19 -11.27 2.88
CA LEU A 120 -3.44 -10.11 3.75
C LEU A 120 -3.26 -10.56 5.20
N ILE A 121 -2.31 -9.97 5.90
CA ILE A 121 -2.10 -10.15 7.34
C ILE A 121 -2.47 -8.84 8.01
N ALA A 122 -3.43 -8.88 8.93
CA ALA A 122 -3.82 -7.74 9.76
C ALA A 122 -3.45 -8.07 11.21
N ASP A 123 -2.42 -7.42 11.74
CA ASP A 123 -1.86 -7.74 13.07
C ASP A 123 -2.83 -7.43 14.21
N THR A 124 -3.72 -6.45 14.02
CA THR A 124 -4.65 -5.98 15.07
C THR A 124 -6.11 -6.24 14.72
N SER A 125 -6.56 -5.75 13.55
CA SER A 125 -7.93 -5.96 13.09
C SER A 125 -8.08 -5.69 11.60
N LEU A 126 -9.12 -6.28 11.01
CA LEU A 126 -9.58 -6.04 9.64
C LEU A 126 -10.96 -5.40 9.66
N THR A 127 -11.04 -4.15 9.22
CA THR A 127 -12.33 -3.48 8.99
C THR A 127 -12.65 -3.47 7.50
N VAL A 128 -13.77 -4.11 7.12
CA VAL A 128 -14.26 -4.07 5.74
C VAL A 128 -15.25 -2.92 5.61
N SER A 129 -14.90 -1.90 4.83
CA SER A 129 -15.69 -0.66 4.68
C SER A 129 -15.89 0.06 6.02
N THR A 130 -17.13 0.27 6.46
CA THR A 130 -17.51 0.92 7.73
C THR A 130 -18.05 -0.07 8.76
N GLY A 131 -17.79 -1.37 8.59
CA GLY A 131 -18.25 -2.41 9.52
C GLY A 131 -17.55 -2.39 10.88
N THR A 132 -17.99 -3.26 11.78
CA THR A 132 -17.24 -3.56 13.01
C THR A 132 -15.92 -4.26 12.65
N ALA A 133 -14.85 -3.94 13.37
CA ALA A 133 -13.53 -4.47 13.11
C ALA A 133 -13.47 -5.97 13.45
N ILE A 134 -13.03 -6.81 12.51
CA ILE A 134 -12.75 -8.22 12.77
C ILE A 134 -11.41 -8.30 13.49
N THR A 135 -11.41 -8.75 14.75
CA THR A 135 -10.21 -8.83 15.59
C THR A 135 -9.51 -10.19 15.54
N SER A 136 -10.25 -11.24 15.17
CA SER A 136 -9.69 -12.58 14.99
C SER A 136 -10.60 -13.45 14.13
N HIS A 137 -10.00 -14.32 13.31
CA HIS A 137 -10.67 -15.45 12.67
C HIS A 137 -10.11 -16.75 13.24
N ILE A 138 -10.98 -17.68 13.61
CA ILE A 138 -10.63 -18.97 14.18
C ILE A 138 -11.42 -20.03 13.42
N SER A 139 -10.76 -21.11 12.99
CA SER A 139 -11.39 -22.20 12.25
C SER A 139 -11.11 -23.53 12.93
N ALA A 140 -12.11 -24.40 12.98
CA ALA A 140 -11.95 -25.76 13.50
C ALA A 140 -12.81 -26.74 12.70
N THR A 141 -12.44 -28.02 12.76
CA THR A 141 -13.19 -29.11 12.12
C THR A 141 -13.42 -30.26 13.08
N ALA A 142 -14.57 -30.92 12.97
CA ALA A 142 -14.83 -32.18 13.67
C ALA A 142 -15.71 -33.11 12.83
N SER A 143 -15.57 -34.42 13.07
CA SER A 143 -16.49 -35.42 12.53
C SER A 143 -17.73 -35.48 13.43
N LEU A 144 -18.86 -34.99 12.92
CA LEU A 144 -20.13 -34.96 13.66
C LEU A 144 -21.04 -36.08 13.17
N ALA A 145 -21.62 -36.82 14.12
CA ALA A 145 -22.62 -37.85 13.86
C ALA A 145 -23.93 -37.44 14.53
N PHE A 146 -24.87 -36.93 13.74
CA PHE A 146 -26.17 -36.54 14.26
C PHE A 146 -27.03 -37.79 14.47
N GLY A 147 -27.78 -37.83 15.57
CA GLY A 147 -28.79 -38.86 15.79
C GLY A 147 -29.93 -38.77 14.78
N SER A 148 -30.82 -39.77 14.80
CA SER A 148 -32.04 -39.76 13.99
C SER A 148 -32.94 -38.57 14.32
N ILE A 149 -33.47 -37.92 13.30
CA ILE A 149 -34.35 -36.74 13.39
C ILE A 149 -35.73 -37.16 12.87
N SER A 150 -36.72 -37.30 13.74
CA SER A 150 -37.99 -37.99 13.44
C SER A 150 -39.16 -37.07 13.02
N SER A 151 -39.05 -35.76 13.22
CA SER A 151 -40.13 -34.80 12.89
C SER A 151 -39.58 -33.48 12.34
N SER A 152 -40.43 -32.74 11.62
CA SER A 152 -40.12 -31.44 11.00
C SER A 152 -39.76 -30.30 11.96
N THR A 153 -39.91 -30.52 13.26
CA THR A 153 -39.58 -29.56 14.31
C THR A 153 -38.47 -30.05 15.22
N SER A 154 -37.99 -31.28 15.01
CA SER A 154 -36.88 -31.84 15.76
C SER A 154 -35.54 -31.40 15.17
N CYS A 155 -34.63 -31.01 16.05
CA CYS A 155 -33.25 -30.69 15.71
C CYS A 155 -32.32 -31.55 16.57
N ASN A 156 -31.16 -31.88 16.01
CA ASN A 156 -30.07 -32.51 16.74
C ASN A 156 -28.87 -31.55 16.73
N GLU A 157 -28.23 -31.39 17.88
CA GLU A 157 -27.05 -30.56 18.03
C GLU A 157 -25.85 -31.42 18.33
N GLN A 158 -24.75 -31.10 17.67
CA GLN A 158 -23.43 -31.69 17.93
C GLN A 158 -22.44 -30.53 18.08
N THR A 159 -21.39 -30.73 18.85
CA THR A 159 -20.45 -29.65 19.19
C THR A 159 -19.08 -29.85 18.56
N ILE A 160 -18.43 -28.72 18.27
CA ILE A 160 -17.03 -28.62 17.86
C ILE A 160 -16.31 -27.78 18.91
N SER A 161 -15.18 -28.27 19.40
CA SER A 161 -14.28 -27.47 20.24
C SER A 161 -13.52 -26.46 19.38
N VAL A 162 -13.67 -25.17 19.71
CA VAL A 162 -13.06 -24.06 18.98
C VAL A 162 -12.38 -23.12 19.97
N THR A 163 -11.12 -23.40 20.31
CA THR A 163 -10.38 -22.59 21.29
C THR A 163 -10.33 -21.11 20.89
N GLY A 164 -10.74 -20.23 21.81
CA GLY A 164 -10.81 -18.78 21.62
C GLY A 164 -12.17 -18.25 21.16
N ALA A 165 -13.17 -19.13 20.92
CA ALA A 165 -14.54 -18.72 20.64
C ALA A 165 -15.27 -18.30 21.93
N ASP A 166 -16.02 -17.21 21.87
CA ASP A 166 -16.84 -16.69 22.97
C ASP A 166 -18.29 -16.44 22.52
N THR A 167 -19.24 -16.51 23.45
CA THR A 167 -20.66 -16.23 23.16
C THR A 167 -20.80 -14.83 22.56
N GLY A 168 -21.57 -14.73 21.47
CA GLY A 168 -21.75 -13.48 20.71
C GLY A 168 -20.79 -13.34 19.53
N ASN A 169 -19.75 -14.18 19.40
CA ASN A 169 -18.98 -14.24 18.15
C ASN A 169 -19.85 -14.77 17.01
N THR A 170 -19.59 -14.27 15.80
CA THR A 170 -20.30 -14.73 14.61
C THR A 170 -19.70 -16.03 14.10
N VAL A 171 -20.55 -16.96 13.68
CA VAL A 171 -20.14 -18.30 13.24
C VAL A 171 -20.71 -18.59 11.87
N VAL A 172 -19.88 -19.15 11.00
CA VAL A 172 -20.29 -19.75 9.73
C VAL A 172 -19.92 -21.23 9.78
N SER A 173 -20.81 -22.09 9.26
CA SER A 173 -20.54 -23.53 9.17
C SER A 173 -20.35 -23.95 7.72
N GLY A 174 -19.27 -24.69 7.48
CA GLY A 174 -19.01 -25.42 6.24
C GLY A 174 -19.51 -26.85 6.40
N ALA A 175 -20.65 -27.16 5.78
CA ALA A 175 -21.24 -28.48 5.83
C ALA A 175 -20.53 -29.45 4.85
N PRO A 176 -20.45 -30.76 5.17
CA PRO A 176 -19.87 -31.74 4.26
C PRO A 176 -20.77 -31.99 3.03
N SER A 177 -20.23 -32.61 1.98
CA SER A 177 -20.98 -32.89 0.75
C SER A 177 -22.08 -33.95 0.92
N ASN A 178 -22.09 -34.68 2.03
CA ASN A 178 -23.02 -35.78 2.33
C ASN A 178 -24.11 -35.40 3.34
N VAL A 179 -24.43 -34.11 3.52
CA VAL A 179 -25.56 -33.68 4.36
C VAL A 179 -26.85 -34.34 3.87
N ALA A 180 -27.64 -34.86 4.80
CA ALA A 180 -28.91 -35.51 4.47
C ALA A 180 -29.87 -34.52 3.79
N THR A 181 -30.54 -34.97 2.73
CA THR A 181 -31.60 -34.21 2.07
C THR A 181 -32.72 -33.86 3.07
N ASN A 182 -33.45 -32.78 2.81
CA ASN A 182 -34.54 -32.32 3.67
C ASN A 182 -34.10 -31.94 5.09
N THR A 183 -32.88 -31.42 5.21
CA THR A 183 -32.38 -30.82 6.43
C THR A 183 -31.92 -29.37 6.20
N SER A 184 -31.99 -28.56 7.24
CA SER A 184 -31.34 -27.25 7.32
C SER A 184 -30.36 -27.28 8.48
N TRP A 185 -29.31 -26.47 8.40
CA TRP A 185 -28.31 -26.38 9.46
C TRP A 185 -27.99 -24.93 9.83
N SER A 186 -27.53 -24.76 11.05
CA SER A 186 -26.96 -23.51 11.55
C SER A 186 -25.85 -23.83 12.56
N ALA A 187 -25.05 -22.82 12.91
CA ALA A 187 -24.05 -22.96 13.95
C ALA A 187 -24.00 -21.70 14.81
N PHE A 188 -23.66 -21.86 16.09
CA PHE A 188 -23.56 -20.77 17.05
C PHE A 188 -22.63 -21.16 18.20
N VAL A 189 -21.99 -20.17 18.84
CA VAL A 189 -21.17 -20.39 20.02
C VAL A 189 -22.09 -20.62 21.23
N THR A 190 -22.11 -21.84 21.77
CA THR A 190 -22.94 -22.17 22.94
C THR A 190 -22.31 -21.71 24.24
N SER A 191 -20.99 -21.82 24.34
CA SER A 191 -20.19 -21.40 25.48
C SER A 191 -18.73 -21.16 25.03
N THR A 192 -17.90 -20.64 25.94
CA THR A 192 -16.47 -20.44 25.67
C THR A 192 -15.83 -21.72 25.15
N ASN A 193 -15.11 -21.60 24.05
CA ASN A 193 -14.45 -22.66 23.30
C ASN A 193 -15.36 -23.72 22.66
N VAL A 194 -16.68 -23.50 22.58
CA VAL A 194 -17.63 -24.50 22.06
C VAL A 194 -18.60 -23.90 21.05
N VAL A 195 -18.59 -24.46 19.84
CA VAL A 195 -19.57 -24.16 18.80
C VAL A 195 -20.51 -25.35 18.64
N ALA A 196 -21.82 -25.12 18.73
CA ALA A 196 -22.80 -26.11 18.32
C ALA A 196 -23.09 -25.96 16.83
N VAL A 197 -23.18 -27.10 16.14
CA VAL A 197 -23.81 -27.23 14.84
C VAL A 197 -25.17 -27.87 15.08
N ARG A 198 -26.23 -27.18 14.67
CA ARG A 198 -27.62 -27.64 14.78
C ARG A 198 -28.07 -28.11 13.40
N LEU A 199 -28.58 -29.33 13.31
CA LEU A 199 -29.20 -29.90 12.13
C LEU A 199 -30.68 -30.14 12.42
N CYS A 200 -31.57 -29.58 11.60
CA CYS A 200 -33.02 -29.69 11.74
C CYS A 200 -33.64 -30.31 10.49
N ALA A 201 -34.70 -31.10 10.64
CA ALA A 201 -35.49 -31.54 9.50
C ALA A 201 -36.38 -30.39 8.98
N ILE A 202 -36.62 -30.31 7.67
CA ILE A 202 -37.46 -29.25 7.06
C ILE A 202 -38.81 -29.76 6.52
N LEU A 203 -39.03 -31.07 6.42
CA LEU A 203 -40.28 -31.65 5.90
C LEU A 203 -41.19 -32.18 7.01
N ASN A 204 -42.48 -31.85 6.92
CA ASN A 204 -43.60 -32.26 7.80
C ASN A 204 -44.18 -33.66 7.50
N ASN A 205 -43.45 -34.50 6.76
CA ASN A 205 -43.94 -35.82 6.35
C ASN A 205 -43.72 -36.92 7.40
N ASN A 206 -43.25 -36.58 8.61
CA ASN A 206 -43.00 -37.50 9.72
C ASN A 206 -42.04 -38.66 9.38
N THR A 207 -41.22 -38.50 8.33
CA THR A 207 -40.18 -39.48 7.99
C THR A 207 -38.95 -39.26 8.84
N THR A 208 -38.43 -40.32 9.44
CA THR A 208 -37.18 -40.25 10.19
C THR A 208 -36.00 -40.10 9.23
N ILE A 209 -35.22 -39.03 9.42
CA ILE A 209 -33.96 -38.78 8.72
C ILE A 209 -32.85 -39.34 9.60
N VAL A 210 -31.93 -40.12 9.02
CA VAL A 210 -30.73 -40.61 9.70
C VAL A 210 -29.52 -40.00 9.01
N PRO A 211 -29.00 -38.85 9.50
CA PRO A 211 -27.84 -38.22 8.89
C PRO A 211 -26.62 -39.12 8.99
N LEU A 212 -25.84 -39.19 7.92
CA LEU A 212 -24.53 -39.83 7.96
C LEU A 212 -23.55 -38.94 8.71
N ALA A 213 -22.57 -39.56 9.37
CA ALA A 213 -21.45 -38.82 9.94
C ALA A 213 -20.67 -38.09 8.82
N GLY A 214 -20.14 -36.92 9.13
CA GLY A 214 -19.37 -36.13 8.17
C GLY A 214 -18.45 -35.13 8.86
N THR A 215 -17.45 -34.63 8.13
CA THR A 215 -16.52 -33.61 8.64
C THR A 215 -17.14 -32.23 8.44
N TRP A 216 -17.46 -31.57 9.54
CA TRP A 216 -17.96 -30.20 9.55
C TRP A 216 -16.82 -29.24 9.85
N ARG A 217 -16.83 -28.08 9.19
CA ARG A 217 -15.99 -26.93 9.54
C ARG A 217 -16.84 -25.86 10.18
N VAL A 218 -16.27 -25.15 11.15
CA VAL A 218 -16.82 -23.90 11.65
C VAL A 218 -15.75 -22.82 11.59
N ASP A 219 -16.16 -21.65 11.14
CA ASP A 219 -15.37 -20.44 11.09
C ASP A 219 -16.00 -19.42 12.04
N VAL A 220 -15.24 -19.02 13.06
CA VAL A 220 -15.64 -18.06 14.09
C VAL A 220 -14.93 -16.75 13.83
N TRP A 221 -15.70 -15.67 13.76
CA TRP A 221 -15.18 -14.32 13.60
C TRP A 221 -15.49 -13.52 14.86
N LYS A 222 -14.43 -13.02 15.48
CA LYS A 222 -14.49 -12.10 16.63
C LYS A 222 -14.54 -10.67 16.09
N HIS A 223 -15.42 -9.88 16.68
CA HIS A 223 -15.60 -8.46 16.39
C HIS A 223 -15.32 -7.65 17.65
#